data_AF-A0A5K1ARV2-F1
#
_entry.id   AF-A0A5K1ARV2-F1
#
_cell.length_a   1.000
_cell.length_b   1.000
_cell.length_c   1.000
_cell.angle_alpha   90.00
_cell.angle_beta   90.00
_cell.angle_gamma   90.00
#
_symmetry.space_group_name_H-M   'P 1'
#
loop_
_entity.id
_entity.type
_entity.pdbx_description
1 polymer ?
#
loop_
_entity_poly.entity_id
_entity_poly.type
_entity_poly.pdbx_seq_one_letter_code
_entity_poly.pdbx_strand_id
1 'polypeptide(L)' 'VHLLFCSAQWPGAYCDTKFGCCYPKTGKPAVDFSIHGLWPNYNDGGYPSHCDNGSPFLPSEV' A
#
# COMPACT_ATOMS: atom_id res chain seq x y z
N VAL A 1 22.67 -2.91 2.93
CA VAL A 1 22.10 -1.82 2.11
C VAL A 1 20.60 -1.92 2.24
N HIS A 2 19.94 -0.85 2.68
CA HIS A 2 18.48 -0.79 2.82
C HIS A 2 17.93 -0.03 1.61
N LEU A 3 16.95 -0.62 0.93
CA LEU A 3 16.26 0.00 -0.19
C LEU A 3 14.82 0.33 0.21
N LEU A 4 14.19 1.21 -0.58
CA LEU A 4 12.78 1.53 -0.48
C LEU A 4 12.10 1.13 -1.78
N PHE A 5 11.07 0.30 -1.69
CA PHE A 5 10.20 -0.02 -2.82
C PHE A 5 8.97 0.88 -2.76
N CYS A 6 8.76 1.64 -3.84
CA CYS A 6 7.54 2.39 -4.06
C CYS A 6 6.62 1.56 -4.93
N SER A 7 5.49 1.13 -4.38
CA SER A 7 4.54 0.26 -5.06
C SER A 7 3.26 0.99 -5.37
N ALA A 8 2.87 0.89 -6.63
CA ALA A 8 1.62 1.40 -7.15
C ALA A 8 0.72 0.23 -7.59
N GLN A 9 -0.58 0.44 -7.52
CA GLN A 9 -1.61 -0.52 -7.89
C GLN A 9 -2.52 0.06 -8.96
N TRP A 10 -2.96 -0.79 -9.88
CA TRP A 10 -3.99 -0.46 -10.86
C TRP A 10 -5.38 -0.87 -10.34
N PRO A 11 -6.30 0.07 -10.01
CA PRO A 11 -7.59 -0.26 -9.42
C PRO A 11 -8.44 -1.19 -10.30
N GLY A 12 -8.35 -1.05 -11.64
CA GLY A 12 -9.07 -1.91 -12.57
C GLY A 12 -8.69 -3.39 -12.42
N ALA A 13 -7.39 -3.70 -12.36
CA ALA A 13 -6.91 -5.07 -12.21
C ALA A 13 -7.19 -5.64 -10.82
N TYR A 14 -7.22 -4.79 -9.79
CA TYR A 14 -7.59 -5.22 -8.44
C TYR A 14 -9.07 -5.61 -8.35
N CYS A 15 -9.94 -4.82 -8.97
CA CYS A 15 -11.39 -5.01 -8.92
C CYS A 15 -11.90 -6.09 -9.86
N ASP A 16 -11.22 -6.35 -10.98
CA ASP A 16 -11.62 -7.35 -11.98
C ASP A 16 -11.11 -8.76 -11.61
N THR A 17 -11.35 -9.17 -10.37
CA THR A 17 -11.02 -10.50 -9.85
C THR A 17 -12.26 -11.18 -9.30
N LYS A 18 -12.19 -12.50 -9.08
CA LYS A 18 -13.29 -13.28 -8.49
C LYS A 18 -13.67 -12.84 -7.07
N PHE A 19 -12.80 -12.08 -6.40
CA PHE A 19 -13.04 -11.59 -5.04
C PHE A 19 -13.90 -10.33 -5.01
N GLY A 20 -14.08 -9.64 -6.14
CA GLY A 20 -14.75 -8.35 -6.20
C GLY A 20 -14.01 -7.26 -5.41
N CYS A 21 -14.55 -6.05 -5.42
CA CYS A 21 -14.01 -4.94 -4.64
C CYS A 21 -15.11 -3.96 -4.22
N CYS A 22 -14.79 -3.12 -3.23
CA CYS A 22 -15.64 -2.01 -2.80
C CYS A 22 -14.96 -0.69 -3.15
N TYR A 23 -15.73 0.28 -3.63
CA TYR A 23 -15.23 1.64 -3.78
C TYR A 23 -15.14 2.35 -2.41
N PRO A 24 -14.20 3.29 -2.26
CA PRO A 24 -14.18 4.19 -1.10
C PRO A 24 -15.49 4.96 -0.94
N LYS A 25 -15.72 5.50 0.27
CA LYS A 25 -16.89 6.36 0.55
C LYS A 25 -16.91 7.65 -0.30
N THR A 26 -15.74 8.05 -0.81
CA THR A 26 -15.59 9.20 -1.71
C THR A 26 -15.98 8.89 -3.17
N GLY A 27 -16.35 7.64 -3.47
CA GLY A 27 -16.81 7.21 -4.80
C GLY A 27 -15.77 6.42 -5.59
N LYS A 28 -16.05 6.22 -6.88
CA LYS A 28 -15.18 5.47 -7.79
C LYS A 28 -13.84 6.21 -7.96
N PRO A 29 -12.68 5.53 -7.78
CA PRO A 29 -11.37 6.13 -8.00
C PRO A 29 -11.16 6.60 -9.45
N ALA A 30 -10.22 7.53 -9.63
CA ALA A 30 -9.72 7.87 -10.96
C ALA A 30 -9.11 6.64 -11.65
N VAL A 31 -9.13 6.63 -12.98
CA VAL A 31 -8.54 5.57 -13.81
C VAL A 31 -7.03 5.84 -13.94
N ASP A 32 -6.34 5.75 -12.82
CA ASP A 32 -4.91 6.00 -12.68
C ASP A 32 -4.30 5.04 -11.64
N PHE A 33 -2.97 4.97 -11.58
CA PHE A 33 -2.26 4.23 -10.55
C PHE A 33 -2.50 4.86 -9.17
N SER A 34 -2.89 4.02 -8.20
CA SER A 34 -3.01 4.39 -6.79
C SER A 34 -1.81 3.91 -6.00
N ILE A 35 -1.40 4.65 -4.97
CA ILE A 35 -0.33 4.22 -4.06
C ILE A 35 -0.81 2.98 -3.30
N HIS A 36 -0.04 1.90 -3.37
CA HIS A 36 -0.27 0.70 -2.58
C HIS A 36 0.57 0.72 -1.30
N GLY A 37 1.83 1.15 -1.38
CA GLY A 37 2.67 1.29 -0.20
C GLY A 37 4.11 1.72 -0.49
N LEU A 38 4.79 2.13 0.58
CA LEU A 38 6.23 2.34 0.64
C LEU A 38 6.81 1.29 1.58
N TRP A 39 7.75 0.50 1.10
CA TRP A 39 8.25 -0.66 1.84
C TRP A 39 9.77 -0.63 1.99
N PRO A 40 10.27 -0.64 3.23
CA PRO A 40 11.67 -0.94 3.50
C PRO A 40 11.99 -2.36 3.03
N ASN A 41 13.11 -2.54 2.35
CA ASN A 41 13.52 -3.82 1.82
C ASN A 41 15.04 -4.00 1.93
N TYR A 42 15.49 -5.25 1.91
CA TYR A 42 16.89 -5.61 1.92
C TYR A 42 17.30 -6.17 0.55
N ASN A 43 18.58 -6.06 0.21
CA ASN A 43 19.10 -6.60 -1.06
C ASN A 43 19.07 -8.13 -1.13
N ASP A 44 18.88 -8.83 -0.01
CA ASP A 44 18.73 -10.29 0.04
C ASP A 44 17.30 -10.77 -0.22
N GLY A 45 16.37 -9.84 -0.50
CA GLY A 45 14.95 -10.11 -0.75
C GLY A 45 14.09 -10.19 0.51
N GLY A 46 14.69 -10.13 1.70
CA GLY A 46 13.97 -9.97 2.95
C GLY A 46 13.44 -8.54 3.14
N TYR A 47 12.50 -8.39 4.07
CA TYR A 47 12.00 -7.08 4.47
C TYR A 47 11.61 -7.06 5.95
N PRO A 48 11.88 -5.96 6.67
CA PRO A 48 11.38 -5.80 8.02
C PRO A 48 9.89 -5.44 8.01
N SER A 49 9.17 -5.88 9.03
CA SER A 49 7.77 -5.49 9.26
C SER A 49 7.50 -5.42 10.77
N HIS A 50 6.53 -4.58 11.18
CA HIS A 50 6.17 -4.39 12.60
C HIS A 50 7.38 -4.05 13.50
N CYS A 51 8.23 -3.13 13.04
CA CYS A 51 9.50 -2.80 13.70
C CYS A 51 9.34 -2.16 15.08
N ASP A 52 8.21 -1.47 15.31
CA ASP A 52 7.94 -0.76 16.56
C ASP A 52 6.45 -0.83 16.92
N ASN A 53 6.12 -1.64 17.94
CA ASN A 53 4.76 -1.75 18.46
C ASN A 53 4.35 -0.57 19.36
N GLY A 54 5.31 0.27 19.77
CA GLY A 54 5.08 1.48 20.56
C GLY A 54 4.68 2.71 19.73
N SER A 55 4.73 2.60 18.40
CA SER A 55 4.44 3.69 17.46
C SER A 55 3.18 3.38 16.63
N PRO A 56 1.97 3.51 17.21
CA PRO A 56 0.73 3.30 16.47
C PRO A 56 0.51 4.40 15.42
N PHE A 57 -0.33 4.12 14.42
CA PHE A 57 -0.75 5.13 13.45
C PHE A 57 -1.66 6.18 14.12
N LEU A 58 -1.29 7.46 14.00
CA LEU A 58 -2.04 8.60 14.52
C LEU A 58 -2.63 9.42 13.36
N PRO A 59 -3.95 9.32 13.07
CA PRO A 59 -4.58 10.05 11.97
C PRO A 59 -4.46 11.58 12.07
N SER A 60 -4.21 12.12 13.27
CA SER A 60 -4.03 13.56 13.49
C SER A 60 -2.69 14.11 12.99
N GLU A 61 -1.76 13.24 12.61
CA GLU A 61 -0.43 13.61 12.11
C GLU A 61 -0.33 13.55 10.57
N VAL A 62 -1.48 13.45 9.87
CA VAL A 62 -1.61 13.39 8.41
C VAL A 62 -2.53 14.48 7.90
#